data_AF-A0A0F8XK37-F1
#
_entry.id   AF-A0A0F8XK37-F1
#
_cell.length_a   1.000
_cell.length_b   1.000
_cell.length_c   1.000
_cell.angle_alpha   90.00
_cell.angle_beta   90.00
_cell.angle_gamma   90.00
#
_symmetry.space_group_name_H-M   'P 1'
#
loop_
_entity.id
_entity.type
_entity.pdbx_description
1 polymer ?
#
loop_
_entity_poly.entity_id
_entity_poly.type
_entity_poly.pdbx_seq_one_letter_code
_entity_poly.pdbx_strand_id
1 'polypeptide(L)'
;MSIENLPLTRQFRENELLTQIEKMYRDIAARINQNLGLSGSVTWNPGNIVNGANDSTTVTVKGAALGDYAIASFSLDVQDLQLTADVTAADTATVILSNTTGGAINLASGTVRVKVFKR
;
A
#
# COMPACT_ATOMS: atom_id res chain seq x y z
N MET A 1 -1.26 -4.87 39.63
CA MET A 1 -1.92 -4.29 40.82
C MET A 1 -3.24 -3.71 40.33
N SER A 2 -4.38 -4.29 40.72
CA SER A 2 -5.70 -3.84 40.23
C SER A 2 -6.01 -2.45 40.81
N ILE A 3 -6.47 -1.53 39.96
CA ILE A 3 -6.79 -0.12 40.27
C ILE A 3 -8.00 0.03 41.21
N GLU A 4 -8.72 -1.05 41.49
CA GLU A 4 -9.97 -1.05 42.28
C GLU A 4 -9.79 -0.73 43.77
N ASN A 5 -8.57 -0.77 44.31
CA ASN A 5 -8.31 -0.58 45.74
C ASN A 5 -7.64 0.75 46.11
N LEU A 6 -7.65 1.74 45.21
CA LEU A 6 -7.09 3.07 45.44
C LEU A 6 -8.17 4.10 45.78
N PRO A 7 -7.85 5.15 46.55
CA PRO A 7 -8.81 6.23 46.79
C PRO A 7 -9.27 6.85 45.46
N LEU A 8 -10.56 7.16 45.36
CA LEU A 8 -11.25 7.57 44.11
C LEU A 8 -10.49 8.66 43.33
N THR A 9 -9.95 9.67 44.02
CA THR A 9 -9.19 10.78 43.42
C THR A 9 -7.89 10.35 42.73
N ARG A 10 -7.29 9.24 43.18
CA ARG A 10 -6.10 8.63 42.57
C ARG A 10 -6.51 7.73 41.40
N GLN A 11 -7.60 6.99 41.54
CA GLN A 11 -8.17 6.16 40.48
C GLN A 11 -8.56 6.99 39.24
N PHE A 12 -9.17 8.17 39.42
CA PHE A 12 -9.49 9.09 38.31
C PHE A 12 -8.24 9.54 37.54
N ARG A 13 -7.18 9.93 38.26
CA ARG A 13 -5.92 10.42 37.65
C ARG A 13 -5.18 9.32 36.88
N GLU A 14 -5.19 8.10 37.42
CA GLU A 14 -4.59 6.93 36.76
C GLU A 14 -5.39 6.52 35.51
N ASN A 15 -6.72 6.61 35.53
CA ASN A 15 -7.56 6.34 34.35
C ASN A 15 -7.34 7.38 33.22
N GLU A 16 -7.16 8.66 33.57
CA GLU A 16 -6.81 9.69 32.58
C GLU A 16 -5.44 9.43 31.96
N LEU A 17 -4.43 9.08 32.78
CA LEU A 17 -3.09 8.73 32.30
C LEU A 17 -3.13 7.50 31.39
N LEU A 18 -3.86 6.45 31.75
CA LEU A 18 -4.03 5.26 30.90
C LEU A 18 -4.68 5.62 29.56
N THR A 19 -5.71 6.48 29.58
CA THR A 19 -6.36 6.95 28.36
C THR A 19 -5.41 7.75 27.48
N GLN A 20 -4.56 8.60 28.06
CA GLN A 20 -3.55 9.37 27.33
C GLN A 20 -2.46 8.48 26.73
N ILE A 21 -1.99 7.49 27.49
CA ILE A 21 -1.00 6.51 27.05
C ILE A 21 -1.56 5.68 25.88
N GLU A 22 -2.80 5.21 25.95
CA GLU A 22 -3.44 4.48 24.86
C GLU A 22 -3.60 5.31 23.59
N LYS A 23 -3.97 6.59 23.72
CA LYS A 23 -4.04 7.51 22.57
C LYS A 23 -2.66 7.71 21.95
N MET A 24 -1.65 7.94 22.78
CA MET A 24 -0.27 8.10 22.34
C MET A 24 0.24 6.86 21.58
N TYR A 25 -0.04 5.64 22.07
CA TYR A 25 0.35 4.41 21.38
C TYR A 25 -0.35 4.25 20.02
N ARG A 26 -1.65 4.56 19.92
CA ARG A 26 -2.37 4.52 18.64
C ARG A 26 -1.80 5.51 17.62
N ASP A 27 -1.50 6.73 18.06
CA ASP A 27 -0.91 7.76 17.21
C ASP A 27 0.49 7.37 16.73
N ILE A 28 1.34 6.84 17.61
CA ILE A 28 2.68 6.39 17.24
C ILE A 28 2.60 5.25 16.21
N ALA A 29 1.72 4.27 16.41
CA ALA A 29 1.53 3.17 15.47
C ALA A 29 1.05 3.66 14.10
N ALA A 30 0.13 4.64 14.06
CA ALA A 30 -0.32 5.26 12.83
C ALA A 30 0.81 6.01 12.10
N ARG A 31 1.66 6.74 12.85
CA ARG A 31 2.79 7.49 12.30
C ARG A 31 3.90 6.59 11.75
N ILE A 32 4.15 5.43 12.37
CA ILE A 32 5.12 4.44 11.85
C ILE A 32 4.66 3.87 10.50
N ASN A 33 3.37 3.52 10.37
CA ASN A 33 2.82 2.98 9.12
C ASN A 33 2.80 4.03 7.98
N GLN A 34 2.61 5.30 8.32
CA GLN A 34 2.72 6.42 7.38
C GLN A 34 4.14 6.59 6.85
N ASN A 35 5.17 6.41 7.69
CA ASN A 35 6.58 6.65 7.32
C ASN A 35 7.29 5.46 6.66
N LEU A 36 6.82 4.22 6.83
CA LEU A 36 7.51 3.03 6.30
C LEU A 36 7.11 2.65 4.86
N GLY A 37 6.07 3.28 4.30
CA GLY A 37 5.55 2.94 2.97
C GLY A 37 4.88 1.57 2.96
N LEU A 38 3.59 1.53 2.61
CA LEU A 38 2.88 0.27 2.48
C LEU A 38 3.39 -0.43 1.22
N SER A 39 3.44 -1.77 1.22
CA SER A 39 3.89 -2.50 0.03
C SER A 39 3.16 -3.82 -0.18
N GLY A 40 3.21 -4.28 -1.42
CA GLY A 40 2.68 -5.57 -1.85
C GLY A 40 3.36 -6.02 -3.13
N SER A 41 3.21 -7.30 -3.47
CA SER A 41 3.75 -7.86 -4.71
C SER A 41 2.94 -9.06 -5.18
N VAL A 42 2.94 -9.30 -6.49
CA VAL A 42 2.34 -10.49 -7.08
C VAL A 42 3.18 -10.95 -8.27
N THR A 43 3.14 -12.25 -8.56
CA THR A 43 3.64 -12.78 -9.84
C THR A 43 2.59 -12.53 -10.91
N TRP A 44 2.99 -11.90 -12.00
CA TRP A 44 2.13 -11.54 -13.12
C TRP A 44 2.79 -11.93 -14.43
N ASN A 45 2.02 -12.59 -15.29
CA ASN A 45 2.36 -12.89 -16.67
C ASN A 45 1.47 -12.03 -17.56
N PRO A 46 1.94 -10.85 -18.01
CA PRO A 46 1.16 -10.02 -18.93
C PRO A 46 0.82 -10.81 -20.20
N GLY A 47 -0.35 -10.54 -20.77
CA GLY A 47 -0.67 -11.01 -22.11
C GLY A 47 0.19 -10.34 -23.17
N ASN A 48 0.09 -10.80 -24.42
CA ASN A 48 0.65 -10.06 -25.55
C ASN A 48 -0.09 -8.72 -25.71
N ILE A 49 0.61 -7.61 -25.46
CA ILE A 49 0.04 -6.27 -25.49
C ILE A 49 0.29 -5.68 -26.87
N VAL A 50 -0.75 -5.60 -27.70
CA VAL A 50 -0.67 -4.96 -29.02
C VAL A 50 -0.49 -3.44 -28.89
N ASN A 51 -0.01 -2.78 -29.94
CA ASN A 51 0.12 -1.32 -29.95
C ASN A 51 -1.23 -0.63 -29.67
N GLY A 52 -1.23 0.35 -28.76
CA GLY A 52 -2.41 1.07 -28.29
C GLY A 52 -3.23 0.33 -27.23
N ALA A 53 -2.85 -0.89 -26.86
CA ALA A 53 -3.52 -1.65 -25.80
C ALA A 53 -2.81 -1.49 -24.45
N ASN A 54 -3.50 -1.98 -23.41
CA ASN A 54 -2.99 -2.09 -22.06
C ASN A 54 -3.27 -3.50 -21.52
N ASP A 55 -2.48 -3.89 -20.53
CA ASP A 55 -2.79 -5.02 -19.66
C ASP A 55 -2.58 -4.60 -18.20
N SER A 56 -3.32 -5.20 -17.28
CA SER A 56 -3.33 -4.78 -15.88
C SER A 56 -3.44 -5.93 -14.91
N THR A 57 -2.97 -5.69 -13.68
CA THR A 57 -3.12 -6.61 -12.57
C THR A 57 -3.35 -5.85 -11.26
N THR A 58 -3.91 -6.53 -10.26
CA THR A 58 -4.11 -5.95 -8.93
C THR A 58 -3.09 -6.52 -7.95
N VAL A 59 -2.67 -5.67 -7.01
CA VAL A 59 -1.74 -6.00 -5.93
C VAL A 59 -2.38 -5.65 -4.60
N THR A 60 -2.48 -6.62 -3.70
CA THR A 60 -2.91 -6.36 -2.33
C THR A 60 -1.83 -5.57 -1.59
N VAL A 61 -2.16 -4.35 -1.16
CA VAL A 61 -1.30 -3.47 -0.38
C VAL A 61 -2.07 -3.06 0.88
N LYS A 62 -1.93 -3.82 1.96
CA LYS A 62 -2.70 -3.59 3.19
C LYS A 62 -2.45 -2.20 3.77
N GLY A 63 -3.52 -1.50 4.14
CA GLY A 63 -3.54 -0.13 4.63
C GLY A 63 -3.69 0.94 3.54
N ALA A 64 -3.64 0.55 2.26
CA ALA A 64 -3.83 1.48 1.15
C ALA A 64 -5.29 1.94 1.10
N ALA A 65 -5.50 3.22 0.82
CA ALA A 65 -6.81 3.83 0.68
C ALA A 65 -6.84 4.74 -0.55
N LEU A 66 -8.03 4.93 -1.13
CA LEU A 66 -8.22 5.81 -2.28
C LEU A 66 -7.59 7.19 -2.06
N GLY A 67 -6.82 7.64 -3.05
CA GLY A 67 -6.09 8.90 -3.03
C GLY A 67 -4.67 8.84 -2.46
N ASP A 68 -4.25 7.72 -1.87
CA ASP A 68 -2.84 7.51 -1.54
C ASP A 68 -1.98 7.44 -2.82
N TYR A 69 -0.73 7.89 -2.75
CA TYR A 69 0.21 7.79 -3.86
C TYR A 69 0.66 6.34 -4.06
N ALA A 70 0.82 5.89 -5.31
CA ALA A 70 1.34 4.57 -5.62
C ALA A 70 2.46 4.62 -6.67
N ILE A 71 3.45 3.75 -6.53
CA ILE A 71 4.49 3.50 -7.53
C ILE A 71 4.66 2.00 -7.71
N ALA A 72 4.90 1.56 -8.94
CA ALA A 72 5.18 0.17 -9.27
C ALA A 72 6.59 -0.04 -9.81
N SER A 73 7.09 -1.26 -9.64
CA SER A 73 8.27 -1.78 -10.33
C SER A 73 7.97 -3.19 -10.83
N PHE A 74 8.61 -3.59 -11.93
CA PHE A 74 8.54 -4.93 -12.49
C PHE A 74 9.92 -5.59 -12.43
N SER A 75 9.98 -6.92 -12.28
CA SER A 75 11.26 -7.63 -12.13
C SER A 75 12.05 -7.79 -13.42
N LEU A 76 11.42 -7.55 -14.56
CA LEU A 76 12.01 -7.65 -15.89
C LEU A 76 12.00 -6.27 -16.56
N ASP A 77 12.82 -6.12 -17.59
CA ASP A 77 12.72 -4.97 -18.50
C ASP A 77 11.31 -4.92 -19.12
N VAL A 78 10.70 -3.74 -19.07
CA VAL A 78 9.36 -3.50 -19.60
C VAL A 78 9.36 -3.17 -21.09
N GLN A 79 10.54 -3.11 -21.75
CA GLN A 79 10.67 -2.96 -23.20
C GLN A 79 9.93 -1.71 -23.73
N ASP A 80 10.20 -0.55 -23.13
CA ASP A 80 9.59 0.74 -23.48
C ASP A 80 8.08 0.88 -23.18
N LEU A 81 7.43 -0.13 -22.59
CA LEU A 81 6.08 0.02 -22.07
C LEU A 81 6.04 1.00 -20.89
N GLN A 82 4.95 1.77 -20.76
CA GLN A 82 4.74 2.59 -19.56
C GLN A 82 4.11 1.76 -18.44
N LEU A 83 4.78 1.71 -17.29
CA LEU A 83 4.28 1.08 -16.07
C LEU A 83 3.72 2.15 -15.11
N THR A 84 2.45 2.05 -14.76
CA THR A 84 1.77 2.97 -13.83
C THR A 84 1.09 2.20 -12.71
N ALA A 85 0.82 2.87 -11.59
CA ALA A 85 0.09 2.28 -10.47
C ALA A 85 -0.79 3.31 -9.77
N ASP A 86 -1.99 2.88 -9.38
CA ASP A 86 -2.98 3.68 -8.67
C ASP A 86 -3.60 2.86 -7.54
N VAL A 87 -3.93 3.49 -6.41
CA VAL A 87 -4.77 2.85 -5.38
C VAL A 87 -6.23 2.93 -5.83
N THR A 88 -6.81 1.78 -6.18
CA THR A 88 -8.13 1.69 -6.81
C THR A 88 -9.23 1.22 -5.86
N ALA A 89 -8.87 0.67 -4.70
CA ALA A 89 -9.79 0.35 -3.61
C ALA A 89 -9.04 0.27 -2.28
N ALA A 90 -9.77 0.02 -1.19
CA ALA A 90 -9.14 -0.33 0.09
C ALA A 90 -8.24 -1.56 -0.08
N ASP A 91 -7.05 -1.49 0.50
CA ASP A 91 -6.02 -2.53 0.47
C ASP A 91 -5.58 -2.97 -0.93
N THR A 92 -5.86 -2.19 -1.99
CA THR A 92 -5.72 -2.62 -3.38
C THR A 92 -5.12 -1.52 -4.26
N ALA A 93 -4.02 -1.86 -4.92
CA ALA A 93 -3.46 -1.06 -6.01
C ALA A 93 -3.64 -1.80 -7.34
N THR A 94 -3.95 -1.07 -8.41
CA THR A 94 -3.92 -1.59 -9.79
C THR A 94 -2.66 -1.11 -10.46
N VAL A 95 -1.98 -2.02 -11.15
CA VAL A 95 -0.81 -1.73 -11.98
C VAL A 95 -1.19 -1.93 -13.44
N ILE A 96 -0.77 -1.01 -14.30
CA ILE A 96 -1.09 -1.02 -15.72
C ILE A 96 0.20 -0.91 -16.53
N LEU A 97 0.36 -1.81 -17.50
CA LEU A 97 1.31 -1.67 -18.60
C LEU A 97 0.56 -1.13 -19.81
N SER A 98 1.04 -0.01 -20.37
CA SER A 98 0.51 0.57 -21.61
C SER A 98 1.54 0.45 -22.73
N ASN A 99 1.08 0.08 -23.93
CA ASN A 99 1.93 -0.05 -25.10
C ASN A 99 1.67 1.05 -26.13
N THR A 100 2.65 1.91 -26.33
CA THR A 100 2.65 2.92 -27.41
C THR A 100 3.90 2.84 -28.28
N THR A 101 4.50 1.66 -28.39
CA THR A 101 5.80 1.43 -29.05
C THR A 101 5.69 1.24 -30.57
N GLY A 102 4.48 1.12 -31.12
CA GLY A 102 4.23 0.85 -32.54
C GLY A 102 4.20 -0.63 -32.94
N GLY A 103 4.56 -1.54 -32.04
CA GLY A 103 4.51 -3.00 -32.22
C GLY A 103 3.84 -3.71 -31.05
N ALA A 104 3.60 -5.03 -31.18
CA ALA A 104 3.14 -5.84 -30.07
C ALA A 104 4.32 -6.27 -29.18
N ILE A 105 4.14 -6.27 -27.87
CA ILE A 105 5.13 -6.70 -26.88
C ILE A 105 4.55 -7.81 -26.02
N ASN A 106 5.32 -8.89 -25.87
CA ASN A 106 4.97 -10.03 -25.03
C ASN A 106 6.05 -10.21 -23.96
N LEU A 107 5.79 -9.71 -22.75
CA LEU A 107 6.71 -9.87 -21.64
C LEU A 107 6.63 -11.29 -21.07
N ALA A 108 7.74 -11.79 -20.53
CA ALA A 108 7.70 -13.00 -19.73
C ALA A 108 7.05 -12.76 -18.35
N SER A 109 6.62 -13.84 -17.70
CA SER A 109 6.14 -13.80 -16.32
C SER A 109 7.20 -13.24 -15.38
N GLY A 110 6.80 -12.28 -14.54
CA GLY A 110 7.67 -11.59 -13.60
C GLY A 110 6.96 -11.24 -12.29
N THR A 111 7.65 -10.55 -11.41
CA THR A 111 7.09 -10.04 -10.16
C THR A 111 6.88 -8.54 -10.26
N VAL A 112 5.64 -8.11 -10.08
CA VAL A 112 5.32 -6.70 -9.86
C VAL A 112 5.34 -6.40 -8.37
N ARG A 113 5.89 -5.24 -7.99
CA ARG A 113 5.93 -4.73 -6.62
C ARG A 113 5.35 -3.34 -6.60
N VAL A 114 4.51 -3.05 -5.62
CA VAL A 114 3.92 -1.73 -5.42
C VAL A 114 4.37 -1.18 -4.07
N LYS A 115 4.76 0.09 -4.05
CA LYS A 115 4.83 0.88 -2.82
C LYS A 115 3.73 1.93 -2.83
N VAL A 116 3.07 2.10 -1.69
CA VAL A 116 2.04 3.12 -1.47
C VAL A 116 2.49 4.05 -0.36
N PHE A 117 2.41 5.35 -0.63
CA PHE A 117 2.67 6.42 0.33
C PHE A 117 1.36 7.10 0.67
N LYS A 118 1.09 7.23 1.98
CA LYS A 118 -0.12 7.90 2.44
C LYS A 118 -0.07 9.38 2.03
N ARG A 119 -1.23 9.89 1.64
CA ARG A 119 -1.45 11.32 1.36
C ARG A 119 -1.49 12.18 2.62
#